data_AF-A0A3B9NV21-F1
#
_entry.id   AF-A0A3B9NV21-F1
#
_cell.length_a   1.000
_cell.length_b   1.000
_cell.length_c   1.000
_cell.angle_alpha   90.00
_cell.angle_beta   90.00
_cell.angle_gamma   90.00
#
_symmetry.space_group_name_H-M   'P 1'
#
loop_
_entity.id
_entity.type
_entity.pdbx_description
1 polymer ?
#
loop_
_entity_poly.entity_id
_entity_poly.type
_entity_poly.pdbx_seq_one_letter_code
_entity_poly.pdbx_strand_id
1 'polypeptide(L)'
;MFVPEFVLEDRGEFVFVANHNLESPETILLSVKYNAARIAFGKTQLPPHIQSCRMIYDIRGQVVSQEVIESVREALEGNCSLEFKR
;
A
#
# COMPACT_ATOMS: atom_id res chain seq x y z
N MET A 1 -11.69 -1.54 12.23
CA MET A 1 -12.25 -2.61 11.37
C MET A 1 -11.25 -2.85 10.25
N PHE A 2 -10.88 -4.11 9.99
CA PHE A 2 -9.91 -4.47 8.96
C PHE A 2 -10.64 -5.06 7.75
N VAL A 3 -10.57 -4.38 6.60
CA VAL A 3 -11.13 -4.88 5.34
C VAL A 3 -10.13 -4.55 4.23
N PRO A 4 -9.43 -5.54 3.67
CA PRO A 4 -8.70 -5.36 2.42
C PRO A 4 -9.69 -5.29 1.27
N GLU A 5 -9.28 -4.64 0.19
CA GLU A 5 -10.10 -4.57 -1.02
C GLU A 5 -10.25 -5.96 -1.65
N PHE A 6 -9.21 -6.81 -1.57
CA PHE A 6 -9.28 -8.20 -2.00
C PHE A 6 -8.46 -9.12 -1.10
N VAL A 7 -8.92 -10.38 -1.00
CA VAL A 7 -8.15 -11.50 -0.46
C VAL A 7 -8.08 -12.56 -1.54
N LEU A 8 -6.86 -12.95 -1.90
CA LEU A 8 -6.57 -14.00 -2.87
C LEU A 8 -6.03 -15.21 -2.10
N GLU A 9 -6.95 -16.04 -1.59
CA GLU A 9 -6.61 -17.19 -0.74
C GLU A 9 -5.65 -18.16 -1.43
N ASP A 10 -5.88 -18.46 -2.72
CA ASP A 10 -5.03 -19.35 -3.53
C ASP A 10 -3.57 -18.87 -3.63
N ARG A 11 -3.33 -17.58 -3.38
CA ARG A 11 -1.99 -16.96 -3.43
C ARG A 11 -1.44 -16.59 -2.06
N GLY A 12 -2.22 -16.82 -0.99
CA GLY A 12 -1.89 -16.33 0.35
C GLY A 12 -1.65 -14.81 0.37
N GLU A 13 -2.34 -14.07 -0.51
CA GLU A 13 -2.12 -12.64 -0.75
C GLU A 13 -3.37 -11.83 -0.38
N PHE A 14 -3.18 -10.68 0.25
CA PHE A 14 -4.22 -9.66 0.40
C PHE A 14 -3.80 -8.37 -0.29
N VAL A 15 -4.77 -7.68 -0.86
CA VAL A 15 -4.54 -6.51 -1.70
C VAL A 15 -5.16 -5.28 -1.06
N PHE A 16 -4.37 -4.21 -1.02
CA PHE A 16 -4.86 -2.87 -0.75
C PHE A 16 -4.84 -1.99 -2.00
N VAL A 17 -5.79 -1.05 -2.04
CA VAL A 17 -5.77 0.06 -2.99
C VAL A 17 -5.67 1.37 -2.21
N ALA A 18 -4.69 2.20 -2.56
CA ALA A 18 -4.49 3.52 -1.99
C ALA A 18 -4.65 4.58 -3.09
N ASN A 19 -5.54 5.53 -2.90
CA ASN A 19 -5.80 6.65 -3.80
C ASN A 19 -5.41 8.00 -3.16
N HIS A 20 -4.50 7.98 -2.19
CA HIS A 20 -4.05 9.18 -1.49
C HIS A 20 -3.31 10.13 -2.43
N ASN A 21 -3.36 11.42 -2.11
CA ASN A 21 -2.58 12.44 -2.80
C ASN A 21 -1.07 12.28 -2.48
N LEU A 22 -0.23 12.23 -3.51
CA LEU A 22 1.23 12.16 -3.41
C LEU A 22 1.93 13.40 -3.97
N GLU A 23 1.22 14.52 -4.16
CA GLU A 23 1.78 15.75 -4.75
C GLU A 23 2.48 16.67 -3.73
N SER A 24 2.33 16.43 -2.43
CA SER A 24 2.98 17.22 -1.38
C SER A 24 3.74 16.34 -0.37
N PRO A 25 4.85 16.82 0.21
CA PRO A 25 5.60 16.08 1.22
C PRO A 25 4.74 15.62 2.40
N GLU A 26 3.80 16.46 2.85
CA GLU A 26 2.92 16.18 3.97
C GLU A 26 1.95 15.03 3.64
N THR A 27 1.35 15.05 2.45
CA THR A 27 0.40 14.00 2.03
C THR A 27 1.11 12.69 1.72
N ILE A 28 2.34 12.73 1.17
CA ILE A 28 3.20 11.55 1.00
C ILE A 28 3.47 10.90 2.37
N LEU A 29 3.94 11.68 3.35
CA LEU A 29 4.25 11.18 4.68
C LEU A 29 3.03 10.56 5.37
N LEU A 30 1.87 11.23 5.27
CA LEU A 30 0.62 10.72 5.83
C LEU A 30 0.20 9.42 5.15
N SER A 31 0.29 9.35 3.82
CA SER A 31 -0.04 8.17 3.03
C SER A 31 0.81 6.96 3.45
N VAL A 32 2.14 7.15 3.53
CA VAL A 32 3.07 6.11 3.95
C VAL A 32 2.74 5.60 5.35
N LYS A 33 2.60 6.51 6.33
CA LYS A 33 2.29 6.14 7.72
C LYS A 33 0.97 5.39 7.84
N TYR A 34 -0.07 5.89 7.17
CA TYR A 34 -1.38 5.27 7.19
C TYR A 34 -1.32 3.84 6.60
N ASN A 35 -0.71 3.69 5.43
CA ASN A 35 -0.64 2.42 4.74
C ASN A 35 0.24 1.41 5.49
N ALA A 36 1.37 1.83 6.06
CA ALA A 36 2.20 0.98 6.91
C ALA A 36 1.41 0.46 8.13
N ALA A 37 0.67 1.33 8.80
CA ALA A 37 -0.17 0.94 9.93
C ALA A 37 -1.30 -0.02 9.50
N ARG A 38 -1.93 0.22 8.34
CA ARG A 38 -2.99 -0.65 7.78
C ARG A 38 -2.45 -2.04 7.45
N ILE A 39 -1.25 -2.14 6.88
CA ILE A 39 -0.58 -3.41 6.58
C ILE A 39 -0.24 -4.15 7.87
N ALA A 40 0.39 -3.47 8.83
CA ALA A 40 0.77 -4.06 10.11
C ALA A 40 -0.46 -4.60 10.87
N PHE A 41 -1.53 -3.80 10.95
CA PHE A 41 -2.77 -4.23 11.57
C PHE A 41 -3.38 -5.41 10.81
N GLY A 42 -3.39 -5.38 9.47
CA GLY A 42 -3.95 -6.45 8.65
C GLY A 42 -3.31 -7.81 8.84
N LYS A 43 -1.99 -7.85 8.95
CA LYS A 43 -1.25 -9.10 9.23
C LYS A 43 -1.68 -9.74 10.56
N THR A 44 -2.20 -8.98 11.52
CA THR A 44 -2.71 -9.53 12.79
C THR A 44 -4.13 -10.08 12.70
N GLN A 45 -4.87 -9.72 11.66
CA GLN A 45 -6.30 -10.06 11.51
C GLN A 45 -6.53 -11.18 10.50
N LEU A 46 -5.53 -11.47 9.65
CA LEU A 46 -5.65 -12.46 8.58
C LEU A 46 -5.23 -13.86 9.04
N PRO A 47 -5.80 -14.92 8.43
CA PRO A 47 -5.36 -16.29 8.65
C PRO A 47 -3.85 -16.47 8.40
N PRO A 48 -3.18 -17.41 9.10
CA PRO A 48 -1.73 -17.60 8.99
C PRO A 48 -1.23 -17.93 7.57
N HIS A 49 -2.07 -18.47 6.69
CA HIS A 49 -1.70 -18.77 5.31
C HIS A 49 -1.73 -17.54 4.38
N ILE A 50 -2.23 -16.40 4.85
CA ILE A 50 -2.32 -15.15 4.08
C ILE A 50 -1.30 -14.15 4.65
N GLN A 51 -0.10 -14.15 4.09
CA GLN A 51 1.05 -13.38 4.62
C GLN A 51 1.55 -12.32 3.64
N SER A 52 1.27 -12.49 2.35
CA SER A 52 1.74 -11.59 1.31
C SER A 52 0.82 -10.39 1.19
N CYS A 53 1.37 -9.19 1.25
CA CYS A 53 0.61 -7.96 1.03
C CYS A 53 0.99 -7.38 -0.33
N ARG A 54 -0.01 -6.99 -1.12
CA ARG A 54 0.15 -6.17 -2.32
C ARG A 54 -0.60 -4.86 -2.14
N MET A 55 0.04 -3.76 -2.52
CA MET A 55 -0.54 -2.42 -2.42
C MET A 55 -0.50 -1.78 -3.81
N ILE A 56 -1.66 -1.36 -4.28
CA ILE A 56 -1.84 -0.66 -5.55
C ILE A 56 -2.11 0.81 -5.24
N TYR A 57 -1.16 1.66 -5.58
CA TYR A 57 -1.34 3.10 -5.59
C TYR A 57 -2.03 3.53 -6.89
N ASP A 58 -3.25 4.03 -6.78
CA ASP A 58 -3.96 4.69 -7.88
C ASP A 58 -3.66 6.19 -7.84
N ILE A 59 -2.75 6.62 -8.71
CA ILE A 59 -2.28 8.01 -8.81
C ILE A 59 -2.70 8.65 -10.14
N ARG A 60 -3.67 8.05 -10.83
CA ARG A 60 -4.25 8.62 -12.05
C ARG A 60 -4.76 10.03 -11.78
N GLY A 61 -4.34 10.99 -12.59
CA GLY A 61 -4.71 12.40 -12.47
C GLY A 61 -3.86 13.23 -11.50
N GLN A 62 -2.84 12.63 -10.87
CA GLN A 62 -1.86 13.36 -10.04
C GLN A 62 -0.54 13.58 -10.80
N VAL A 63 0.16 14.69 -10.52
CA VAL A 63 1.49 14.95 -11.07
C VAL A 63 2.55 14.48 -10.08
N VAL A 64 2.92 13.19 -10.18
CA VAL A 64 3.87 12.55 -9.25
C VAL A 64 5.18 12.24 -9.97
N SER A 65 6.30 12.72 -9.43
CA SER A 65 7.63 12.44 -9.97
C SER A 65 8.08 10.99 -9.69
N GLN A 66 9.04 10.49 -10.47
CA GLN A 66 9.61 9.17 -10.23
C GLN A 66 10.30 9.10 -8.85
N GLU A 67 10.92 10.20 -8.42
CA GLU A 67 11.60 10.30 -7.11
C GLU A 67 10.61 10.10 -5.96
N VAL A 68 9.41 10.70 -6.03
CA VAL A 68 8.35 10.46 -5.04
C VAL A 68 7.96 8.99 -5.02
N ILE A 69 7.80 8.36 -6.19
CA ILE A 69 7.42 6.95 -6.28
C ILE A 69 8.47 6.02 -5.68
N GLU A 70 9.75 6.26 -5.96
CA GLU A 70 10.82 5.48 -5.34
C GLU A 70 10.90 5.73 -3.82
N SER A 71 10.73 6.97 -3.36
CA SER A 71 10.70 7.25 -1.91
C SER A 71 9.55 6.53 -1.18
N VAL A 72 8.37 6.44 -1.81
CA VAL A 72 7.23 5.69 -1.26
C VAL A 72 7.53 4.18 -1.28
N ARG A 73 8.23 3.68 -2.30
CA ARG A 73 8.67 2.29 -2.37
C ARG A 73 9.64 1.94 -1.26
N GLU A 74 10.70 2.72 -1.10
CA GLU A 74 11.68 2.55 -0.03
C GLU A 74 11.01 2.58 1.35
N ALA A 75 10.09 3.53 1.57
CA ALA A 75 9.43 3.69 2.87
C ALA A 75 8.49 2.52 3.24
N LEU A 76 8.01 1.75 2.27
CA LEU A 76 7.12 0.61 2.46
C LEU A 76 7.79 -0.72 2.08
N GLU A 77 9.09 -0.70 1.79
CA GLU A 77 9.87 -1.88 1.45
C GLU A 77 9.81 -2.91 2.58
N GLY A 78 9.76 -4.20 2.22
CA GLY A 78 9.64 -5.31 3.17
C GLY A 78 8.26 -5.50 3.80
N ASN A 79 7.36 -4.52 3.71
CA ASN A 79 5.99 -4.64 4.25
C ASN A 79 4.99 -5.18 3.24
N CYS A 80 5.11 -4.76 1.98
CA CYS A 80 4.24 -5.15 0.87
C CYS A 80 4.93 -5.00 -0.50
N SER A 81 4.43 -5.73 -1.51
CA SER A 81 4.73 -5.43 -2.91
C SER A 81 3.93 -4.22 -3.38
N LEU A 82 4.54 -3.34 -4.18
CA LEU A 82 3.94 -2.08 -4.61
C LEU A 82 3.74 -2.02 -6.12
N GLU A 83 2.58 -1.52 -6.52
CA GLU A 83 2.24 -1.21 -7.91
C GLU A 83 1.67 0.20 -7.99
N PHE A 84 2.01 0.95 -9.03
CA PHE A 84 1.48 2.30 -9.26
C PHE A 84 0.70 2.30 -10.58
N LYS A 85 -0.57 2.71 -10.52
CA LYS A 85 -1.42 2.97 -11.68
C LYS A 85 -1.40 4.46 -11.97
N ARG A 86 -0.97 4.82 -13.17
CA ARG A 86 -0.87 6.20 -13.68
C ARG A 86 -1.80 6.41 -14.85
#